data_AF-A0A7S1AAZ4-F1
#
_entry.id   AF-A0A7S1AAZ4-F1
#
_cell.length_a   1.000
_cell.length_b   1.000
_cell.length_c   1.000
_cell.angle_alpha   90.00
_cell.angle_beta   90.00
_cell.angle_gamma   90.00
#
_symmetry.space_group_name_H-M   'P 1'
#
loop_
_entity.id
_entity.type
_entity.pdbx_description
1 polymer ?
#
loop_
_entity_poly.entity_id
_entity_poly.type
_entity_poly.pdbx_seq_one_letter_code
_entity_poly.pdbx_strand_id
1 'polypeptide(L)'
;MASFLTSATGPMTTHFWGPIANWGLALSGMYDAAKLGPEVINERMSATQVVYSGLFMRFAWQVQPRNYILLGCHTANVAAQLNQVRRWGFYECQEHPETAPAKMQFLGACCGGAALGIGGLLAARKQIMSSMANSKSLPGRVTALAAHPAGPFYIHFWAPNFKWALSINNLLDYDRPVEKISLSMNSALTLTGCIFMRWSFVITPVNYSLFFVNLALSGSSGYHLARKVKADYIDK
;
A
#
# COMPACT_ATOMS: atom_id res chain seq x y z
N MET A 1 4.68 -18.33 -26.31
CA MET A 1 3.41 -17.77 -25.81
C MET A 1 2.63 -18.72 -24.91
N ALA A 2 2.38 -19.98 -25.31
CA ALA A 2 1.62 -20.94 -24.49
C ALA A 2 2.14 -21.08 -23.04
N SER A 3 3.46 -21.10 -22.84
CA SER A 3 4.10 -21.20 -21.51
C SER A 3 3.76 -20.04 -20.55
N PHE A 4 3.57 -18.81 -21.03
CA PHE A 4 3.18 -17.69 -20.17
C PHE A 4 1.70 -17.75 -19.81
N LEU A 5 0.84 -18.08 -20.79
CA LEU A 5 -0.62 -18.12 -20.64
C LEU A 5 -1.05 -19.03 -19.49
N THR A 6 -0.39 -20.18 -19.37
CA THR A 6 -0.68 -21.22 -18.36
C THR A 6 0.27 -21.20 -17.18
N SER A 7 1.18 -20.21 -17.09
CA SER A 7 2.10 -20.09 -15.95
C SER A 7 1.35 -19.75 -14.65
N ALA A 8 1.99 -19.98 -13.50
CA ALA A 8 1.39 -19.70 -12.19
C ALA A 8 1.03 -18.22 -11.96
N THR A 9 1.61 -17.31 -12.74
CA THR A 9 1.29 -15.86 -12.75
C THR A 9 0.76 -15.42 -14.12
N GLY A 10 0.27 -16.35 -14.93
CA GLY A 10 -0.27 -16.11 -16.26
C GLY A 10 -1.72 -15.61 -16.23
N PRO A 11 -2.21 -15.03 -17.34
CA PRO A 11 -3.52 -14.39 -17.45
C PRO A 11 -4.72 -15.28 -17.14
N MET A 12 -4.57 -16.60 -17.13
CA MET A 12 -5.63 -17.54 -16.72
C MET A 12 -5.74 -17.69 -15.19
N THR A 13 -5.00 -16.92 -14.41
CA THR A 13 -4.94 -17.04 -12.94
C THR A 13 -5.26 -15.74 -12.23
N THR A 14 -5.77 -15.82 -11.00
CA THR A 14 -5.90 -14.66 -10.10
C THR A 14 -4.54 -14.03 -9.77
N HIS A 15 -3.45 -14.79 -9.85
CA HIS A 15 -2.09 -14.28 -9.66
C HIS A 15 -1.65 -13.27 -10.72
N PHE A 16 -2.30 -13.24 -11.88
CA PHE A 16 -2.08 -12.20 -12.89
C PHE A 16 -2.98 -10.98 -12.65
N TRP A 17 -4.28 -11.20 -12.46
CA TRP A 17 -5.25 -10.11 -12.41
C TRP A 17 -5.16 -9.24 -11.17
N GLY A 18 -4.75 -9.78 -10.02
CA GLY A 18 -4.43 -8.97 -8.83
C GLY A 18 -3.38 -7.89 -9.13
N PRO A 19 -2.17 -8.28 -9.52
CA PRO A 19 -1.13 -7.33 -9.93
C PRO A 19 -1.51 -6.39 -11.08
N ILE A 20 -2.29 -6.85 -12.05
CA ILE A 20 -2.77 -6.00 -13.15
C ILE A 20 -3.69 -4.90 -12.62
N ALA A 21 -4.59 -5.20 -11.69
CA ALA A 21 -5.39 -4.16 -11.04
C ALA A 21 -4.53 -3.11 -10.32
N ASN A 22 -3.40 -3.51 -9.71
CA ASN A 22 -2.49 -2.58 -9.04
C ASN A 22 -1.81 -1.59 -9.99
N TRP A 23 -1.69 -1.88 -11.28
CA TRP A 23 -1.26 -0.87 -12.26
C TRP A 23 -2.21 0.33 -12.29
N GLY A 24 -3.49 0.13 -11.95
CA GLY A 24 -4.46 1.22 -11.80
C GLY A 24 -4.01 2.30 -10.82
N LEU A 25 -3.28 1.97 -9.75
CA LEU A 25 -2.77 2.95 -8.77
C LEU A 25 -1.63 3.80 -9.33
N ALA A 26 -0.73 3.19 -10.09
CA ALA A 26 0.35 3.92 -10.76
C ALA A 26 -0.23 4.81 -11.86
N LEU A 27 -1.14 4.27 -12.66
CA LEU A 27 -1.82 4.99 -13.74
C LEU A 27 -2.67 6.14 -13.20
N SER A 28 -3.41 5.96 -12.10
CA SER A 28 -4.17 7.04 -11.48
C SER A 28 -3.24 8.13 -10.93
N GLY A 29 -2.13 7.76 -10.29
CA GLY A 29 -1.11 8.71 -9.85
C GLY A 29 -0.51 9.52 -11.00
N MET A 30 -0.23 8.89 -12.15
CA MET A 30 0.25 9.59 -13.35
C MET A 30 -0.83 10.44 -14.01
N TYR A 31 -2.06 9.94 -14.07
CA TYR A 31 -3.21 10.66 -14.60
C TYR A 31 -3.47 11.94 -13.81
N ASP A 32 -3.56 11.83 -12.48
CA ASP A 32 -3.74 12.98 -11.61
C ASP A 32 -2.58 13.96 -11.75
N ALA A 33 -1.35 13.47 -11.95
CA ALA A 33 -0.19 14.33 -12.19
C ALA A 33 -0.30 15.13 -13.50
N ALA A 34 -0.93 14.56 -14.51
CA ALA A 34 -1.10 15.16 -15.83
C ALA A 34 -2.35 16.04 -15.94
N LYS A 35 -3.36 15.83 -15.10
CA LYS A 35 -4.70 16.42 -15.27
C LYS A 35 -5.17 17.30 -14.12
N LEU A 36 -4.65 17.09 -12.90
CA LEU A 36 -5.07 17.81 -11.70
C LEU A 36 -3.92 18.65 -11.15
N GLY A 37 -4.24 19.77 -10.50
CA GLY A 37 -3.26 20.59 -9.82
C GLY A 37 -2.76 19.95 -8.50
N PRO A 38 -1.65 20.47 -7.95
CA PRO A 38 -1.07 19.95 -6.70
C PRO A 38 -1.99 20.10 -5.47
N GLU A 39 -2.94 21.02 -5.49
CA GLU A 39 -3.93 21.28 -4.43
C GLU A 39 -4.88 20.11 -4.15
N VAL A 40 -5.01 19.18 -5.11
CA VAL A 40 -5.83 17.96 -4.96
C VAL A 40 -5.03 16.83 -4.29
N ILE A 41 -3.70 16.92 -4.26
CA ILE A 41 -2.84 15.85 -3.74
C ILE A 41 -3.13 15.63 -2.26
N ASN A 42 -3.18 14.36 -1.87
CA ASN A 42 -3.18 13.95 -0.47
C ASN A 42 -1.77 13.50 -0.11
N GLU A 43 -1.02 14.36 0.55
CA GLU A 43 0.37 14.16 0.91
C GLU A 43 0.56 12.94 1.81
N ARG A 44 -0.34 12.74 2.78
CA ARG A 44 -0.31 11.57 3.68
C ARG A 44 -0.53 10.28 2.90
N MET A 45 -1.52 10.27 2.01
CA MET A 45 -1.81 9.12 1.15
C MET A 45 -0.64 8.81 0.23
N SER A 46 -0.14 9.80 -0.53
CA SER A 46 0.96 9.60 -1.48
C SER A 46 2.24 9.11 -0.78
N ALA A 47 2.62 9.71 0.34
CA ALA A 47 3.79 9.25 1.10
C ALA A 47 3.61 7.84 1.68
N THR A 48 2.41 7.54 2.19
CA THR A 48 2.08 6.19 2.66
C THR A 48 2.16 5.18 1.51
N GLN A 49 1.69 5.52 0.31
CA GLN A 49 1.77 4.66 -0.86
C GLN A 49 3.22 4.40 -1.31
N VAL A 50 4.15 5.35 -1.12
CA VAL A 50 5.58 5.14 -1.36
C VAL A 50 6.13 4.04 -0.44
N VAL A 51 5.95 4.19 0.89
CA VAL A 51 6.47 3.21 1.87
C VAL A 51 5.79 1.86 1.70
N TYR A 52 4.46 1.86 1.55
CA TYR A 52 3.66 0.67 1.29
C TYR A 52 4.16 -0.09 0.06
N SER A 53 4.43 0.61 -1.04
CA SER A 53 4.87 -0.03 -2.28
C SER A 53 6.27 -0.59 -2.15
N GLY A 54 7.19 0.08 -1.45
CA GLY A 54 8.51 -0.48 -1.13
C GLY A 54 8.44 -1.80 -0.34
N LEU A 55 7.57 -1.88 0.67
CA LEU A 55 7.33 -3.13 1.41
C LEU A 55 6.72 -4.20 0.51
N PHE A 56 5.78 -3.82 -0.36
CA PHE A 56 5.16 -4.75 -1.30
C PHE A 56 6.08 -5.24 -2.41
N MET A 57 7.12 -4.48 -2.79
CA MET A 57 8.17 -4.98 -3.68
C MET A 57 8.90 -6.17 -3.04
N ARG A 58 9.26 -6.07 -1.76
CA ARG A 58 9.86 -7.17 -1.00
C ARG A 58 8.88 -8.34 -0.84
N PHE A 59 7.59 -8.06 -0.60
CA PHE A 59 6.53 -9.06 -0.53
C PHE A 59 6.38 -9.82 -1.85
N ALA A 60 6.30 -9.11 -2.98
CA ALA A 60 6.17 -9.69 -4.32
C ALA A 60 7.32 -10.65 -4.67
N TRP A 61 8.50 -10.38 -4.13
CA TRP A 61 9.67 -11.27 -4.27
C TRP A 61 9.58 -12.55 -3.41
N GLN A 62 8.86 -12.53 -2.29
CA GLN A 62 8.76 -13.67 -1.36
C GLN A 62 7.50 -14.51 -1.52
N VAL A 63 6.38 -13.87 -1.87
CA VAL A 63 5.10 -14.55 -2.06
C VAL A 63 5.25 -15.65 -3.11
N GLN A 64 4.54 -16.75 -2.91
CA GLN A 64 4.52 -17.86 -3.85
C GLN A 64 3.13 -17.98 -4.53
N PRO A 65 3.10 -18.13 -5.86
CA PRO A 65 4.22 -18.03 -6.80
C PRO A 65 4.83 -16.61 -6.82
N ARG A 66 6.16 -16.51 -6.98
CA ARG A 66 6.85 -15.22 -7.08
C ARG A 66 6.25 -14.39 -8.22
N ASN A 67 5.94 -13.12 -7.94
CA ASN A 67 5.13 -12.31 -8.83
C ASN A 67 5.87 -11.06 -9.33
N TYR A 68 6.48 -11.15 -10.51
CA TYR A 68 7.22 -10.04 -11.11
C TYR A 68 6.31 -8.91 -11.63
N ILE A 69 5.05 -9.21 -11.97
CA ILE A 69 4.08 -8.19 -12.36
C ILE A 69 3.73 -7.31 -11.16
N LEU A 70 3.55 -7.94 -9.99
CA LEU A 70 3.33 -7.23 -8.72
C LEU A 70 4.53 -6.38 -8.35
N LEU A 71 5.74 -6.92 -8.51
CA LEU A 71 6.97 -6.16 -8.31
C LEU A 71 6.99 -4.91 -9.23
N GLY A 72 6.72 -5.09 -10.53
CA GLY A 72 6.71 -4.02 -11.52
C GLY A 72 5.68 -2.93 -11.23
N CYS A 73 4.44 -3.30 -10.90
CA CYS A 73 3.40 -2.30 -10.59
C CYS A 73 3.76 -1.49 -9.34
N HIS A 74 4.36 -2.10 -8.31
CA HIS A 74 4.79 -1.36 -7.12
C HIS A 74 5.99 -0.47 -7.39
N THR A 75 6.94 -0.88 -8.22
CA THR A 75 8.02 0.00 -8.68
C THR A 75 7.47 1.22 -9.41
N ALA A 76 6.53 1.02 -10.35
CA ALA A 76 5.88 2.11 -11.06
C ALA A 76 5.07 3.01 -10.10
N ASN A 77 4.38 2.43 -9.12
CA ASN A 77 3.63 3.19 -8.13
C ASN A 77 4.55 4.02 -7.22
N VAL A 78 5.72 3.50 -6.80
CA VAL A 78 6.71 4.30 -6.08
C VAL A 78 7.11 5.53 -6.89
N ALA A 79 7.41 5.37 -8.19
CA ALA A 79 7.79 6.49 -9.04
C ALA A 79 6.66 7.52 -9.19
N ALA A 80 5.43 7.07 -9.46
CA ALA A 80 4.26 7.93 -9.59
C ALA A 80 3.99 8.73 -8.30
N GLN A 81 4.07 8.07 -7.14
CA GLN A 81 3.77 8.71 -5.86
C GLN A 81 4.92 9.58 -5.36
N LEU A 82 6.18 9.26 -5.63
CA LEU A 82 7.29 10.18 -5.40
C LEU A 82 7.14 11.45 -6.22
N ASN A 83 6.67 11.36 -7.47
CA ASN A 83 6.36 12.55 -8.25
C ASN A 83 5.21 13.35 -7.63
N GLN A 84 4.16 12.72 -7.10
CA GLN A 84 3.09 13.42 -6.39
C GLN A 84 3.59 14.12 -5.12
N VAL A 85 4.38 13.44 -4.29
CA VAL A 85 5.00 14.05 -3.10
C VAL A 85 5.90 15.22 -3.48
N ARG A 86 6.67 15.10 -4.57
CA ARG A 86 7.49 16.20 -5.11
C ARG A 86 6.62 17.39 -5.52
N ARG A 87 5.55 17.16 -6.30
CA ARG A 87 4.62 18.22 -6.75
C ARG A 87 3.96 18.94 -5.58
N TRP A 88 3.46 18.18 -4.61
CA TRP A 88 2.90 18.72 -3.37
C TRP A 88 3.95 19.52 -2.59
N GLY A 89 5.16 18.99 -2.41
CA GLY A 89 6.22 19.67 -1.67
C GLY A 89 6.61 21.01 -2.27
N PHE A 90 6.71 21.10 -3.61
CA PHE A 90 6.95 22.38 -4.28
C PHE A 90 5.80 23.38 -4.08
N TYR A 91 4.56 22.93 -4.23
CA TYR A 91 3.37 23.75 -4.02
C TYR A 91 3.29 24.27 -2.56
N GLU A 92 3.48 23.38 -1.59
CA GLU A 92 3.39 23.72 -0.18
C GLU A 92 4.46 24.73 0.24
N CYS A 93 5.69 24.58 -0.25
CA CYS A 93 6.77 25.54 0.00
C CYS A 93 6.51 26.94 -0.63
N GLN A 94 5.72 27.01 -1.69
CA GLN A 94 5.40 28.27 -2.37
C GLN A 94 4.21 28.96 -1.72
N GLU A 95 3.12 28.23 -1.47
CA GLU A 95 1.85 28.79 -1.01
C GLU A 95 1.73 28.87 0.52
N HIS A 96 2.42 27.98 1.25
CA HIS A 96 2.34 27.88 2.71
C HIS A 96 3.74 27.80 3.36
N PRO A 97 4.65 28.74 3.05
CA PRO A 97 6.06 28.65 3.45
C PRO A 97 6.27 28.56 4.97
N GLU A 98 5.33 29.09 5.76
CA GLU A 98 5.37 29.03 7.23
C GLU A 98 5.04 27.64 7.80
N THR A 99 4.19 26.85 7.12
CA THR A 99 3.81 25.50 7.59
C THR A 99 4.51 24.37 6.85
N ALA A 100 5.03 24.63 5.65
CA ALA A 100 5.67 23.62 4.80
C ALA A 100 6.81 22.86 5.49
N PRO A 101 7.78 23.51 6.19
CA PRO A 101 8.87 22.78 6.84
C PRO A 101 8.38 21.76 7.87
N ALA A 102 7.40 22.13 8.70
CA ALA A 102 6.86 21.26 9.73
C ALA A 102 6.11 20.06 9.12
N LYS A 103 5.30 20.28 8.07
CA LYS A 103 4.59 19.20 7.38
C LYS A 103 5.56 18.24 6.69
N MET A 104 6.59 18.75 6.02
CA MET A 104 7.61 17.92 5.37
C MET A 104 8.42 17.11 6.38
N GLN A 105 8.80 17.71 7.50
CA GLN A 105 9.51 17.02 8.59
C GLN A 105 8.64 15.92 9.19
N PHE A 106 7.37 16.19 9.48
CA PHE A 106 6.45 15.20 10.00
C PHE A 106 6.29 14.01 9.04
N LEU A 107 6.04 14.30 7.76
CA LEU A 107 5.88 13.28 6.72
C LEU A 107 7.15 12.44 6.54
N GLY A 108 8.30 13.11 6.50
CA GLY A 108 9.62 12.48 6.41
C GLY A 108 9.93 11.60 7.62
N ALA A 109 9.61 12.07 8.83
CA ALA A 109 9.80 11.32 10.06
C ALA A 109 8.92 10.07 10.12
N CYS A 110 7.63 10.17 9.74
CA CYS A 110 6.73 9.01 9.67
C CYS A 110 7.24 7.97 8.65
N CYS A 111 7.61 8.40 7.45
CA CYS A 111 8.10 7.50 6.40
C CYS A 111 9.45 6.87 6.75
N GLY A 112 10.40 7.69 7.21
CA GLY A 112 11.73 7.26 7.63
C GLY A 112 11.68 6.32 8.82
N GLY A 113 10.89 6.65 9.84
CA GLY A 113 10.67 5.81 11.02
C GLY A 113 10.06 4.46 10.68
N ALA A 114 9.04 4.43 9.82
CA ALA A 114 8.44 3.18 9.36
C ALA A 114 9.44 2.32 8.56
N ALA A 115 10.15 2.92 7.61
CA ALA A 115 11.14 2.22 6.78
C ALA A 115 12.30 1.64 7.62
N LEU A 116 12.86 2.44 8.54
CA LEU A 116 13.94 2.01 9.42
C LEU A 116 13.49 0.96 10.43
N GLY A 117 12.32 1.14 11.06
CA GLY A 117 11.78 0.20 12.03
C GLY A 117 11.52 -1.18 11.41
N ILE A 118 10.78 -1.22 10.30
CA ILE A 118 10.45 -2.47 9.62
C ILE A 118 11.70 -3.07 8.98
N GLY A 119 12.51 -2.27 8.29
CA GLY A 119 13.76 -2.72 7.67
C GLY A 119 14.73 -3.32 8.67
N GLY A 120 14.94 -2.63 9.81
CA GLY A 120 15.79 -3.10 10.90
C GLY A 120 15.29 -4.41 11.52
N LEU A 121 13.99 -4.51 11.79
CA LEU A 121 13.38 -5.73 12.32
C LEU A 121 13.55 -6.92 11.36
N LEU A 122 13.31 -6.72 10.07
CA LEU A 122 13.46 -7.76 9.04
C LEU A 122 14.94 -8.16 8.85
N ALA A 123 15.88 -7.21 8.98
CA ALA A 123 17.31 -7.47 8.90
C ALA A 123 17.83 -8.26 10.11
N ALA A 124 17.36 -7.92 11.32
CA ALA A 124 17.73 -8.58 12.57
C ALA A 124 16.96 -9.90 12.83
N ARG A 125 16.05 -10.28 11.94
CA ARG A 125 15.18 -11.46 12.08
C ARG A 125 15.94 -12.71 12.51
N LYS A 126 17.03 -13.08 11.84
CA LYS A 126 17.73 -14.35 12.09
C LYS A 126 18.29 -14.39 13.51
N GLN A 127 18.88 -13.28 13.96
CA GLN A 127 19.43 -13.13 15.30
C GLN A 127 18.33 -13.18 16.37
N ILE A 128 17.23 -12.47 16.15
CA ILE A 128 16.09 -12.45 17.08
C ILE A 128 15.47 -13.86 17.18
N MET A 129 15.18 -14.49 16.05
CA MET A 129 14.58 -15.83 16.01
C MET A 129 15.47 -16.90 16.65
N SER A 130 16.79 -16.83 16.44
CA SER A 130 17.76 -17.72 17.10
C SER A 130 17.73 -17.53 18.62
N SER A 131 17.71 -16.28 19.08
CA SER A 131 17.64 -15.97 20.51
C SER A 131 16.34 -16.45 21.14
N MET A 132 15.21 -16.29 20.45
CA MET A 132 13.90 -16.78 20.93
C MET A 132 13.84 -18.32 20.98
N ALA A 133 14.40 -19.00 19.98
CA ALA A 133 14.42 -20.46 19.93
C ALA A 133 15.24 -21.08 21.08
N ASN A 134 16.28 -20.38 21.54
CA ASN A 134 17.13 -20.82 22.65
C ASN A 134 16.62 -20.40 24.04
N SER A 135 15.54 -19.63 24.12
CA SER A 135 14.99 -19.17 25.39
C SER A 135 14.16 -20.26 26.07
N LYS A 136 14.53 -20.61 27.31
CA LYS A 136 13.78 -21.55 28.16
C LYS A 136 12.54 -20.91 28.81
N SER A 137 12.41 -19.58 28.77
CA SER A 137 11.34 -18.84 29.43
C SER A 137 10.18 -18.46 28.51
N LEU A 138 10.34 -18.61 27.19
CA LEU A 138 9.29 -18.27 26.23
C LEU A 138 8.24 -19.39 26.12
N PRO A 139 6.94 -19.09 26.29
CA PRO A 139 5.88 -20.06 26.04
C PRO A 139 5.92 -20.55 24.59
N GLY A 140 5.65 -21.85 24.36
CA GLY A 140 5.69 -22.44 23.01
C GLY A 140 4.79 -21.73 21.98
N ARG A 141 3.67 -21.16 22.41
CA ARG A 141 2.78 -20.35 21.54
C ARG A 141 3.46 -19.07 21.03
N VAL A 142 4.29 -18.42 21.84
CA VAL A 142 5.02 -17.19 21.46
C VAL A 142 6.08 -17.53 20.42
N THR A 143 6.83 -18.61 20.63
CA THR A 143 7.83 -19.09 19.67
C THR A 143 7.19 -19.54 18.36
N ALA A 144 6.04 -20.21 18.42
CA ALA A 144 5.29 -20.60 17.22
C ALA A 144 4.77 -19.39 16.43
N LEU A 145 4.22 -18.37 17.10
CA LEU A 145 3.77 -17.14 16.45
C LEU A 145 4.93 -16.38 15.80
N ALA A 146 6.06 -16.28 16.49
CA ALA A 146 7.28 -15.66 15.97
C ALA A 146 7.80 -16.38 14.71
N ALA A 147 7.76 -17.72 14.70
CA ALA A 147 8.25 -18.52 13.61
C ALA A 147 7.31 -18.56 12.39
N HIS A 148 6.03 -18.23 12.56
CA HIS A 148 5.02 -18.32 11.50
C HIS A 148 5.44 -17.55 10.23
N PRO A 149 5.30 -18.09 9.01
CA PRO A 149 5.75 -17.44 7.76
C PRO A 149 5.09 -16.10 7.43
N ALA A 150 3.93 -15.83 8.05
CA ALA A 150 3.23 -14.54 8.04
C ALA A 150 3.19 -13.87 9.43
N GLY A 151 4.12 -14.26 10.31
CA GLY A 151 4.31 -13.70 11.64
C GLY A 151 5.15 -12.43 11.66
N PRO A 152 5.31 -11.78 12.82
CA PRO A 152 5.80 -10.41 12.97
C PRO A 152 7.25 -10.19 12.52
N PHE A 153 8.02 -11.24 12.24
CA PHE A 153 9.39 -11.13 11.74
C PHE A 153 9.50 -11.30 10.22
N TYR A 154 8.38 -11.41 9.50
CA TYR A 154 8.35 -11.66 8.07
C TYR A 154 7.69 -10.52 7.29
N ILE A 155 8.10 -10.33 6.04
CA ILE A 155 7.49 -9.31 5.17
C ILE A 155 5.98 -9.57 4.92
N HIS A 156 5.55 -10.83 4.96
CA HIS A 156 4.13 -11.19 4.84
C HIS A 156 3.27 -10.66 6.00
N PHE A 157 3.88 -10.25 7.12
CA PHE A 157 3.18 -9.52 8.16
C PHE A 157 3.19 -8.02 7.88
N TRP A 158 4.38 -7.43 7.68
CA TRP A 158 4.52 -5.97 7.63
C TRP A 158 3.96 -5.33 6.37
N ALA A 159 4.14 -5.94 5.19
CA ALA A 159 3.61 -5.37 3.97
C ALA A 159 2.08 -5.24 4.04
N PRO A 160 1.30 -6.31 4.35
CA PRO A 160 -0.14 -6.16 4.56
C PRO A 160 -0.51 -5.21 5.68
N ASN A 161 0.08 -5.32 6.88
CA ASN A 161 -0.34 -4.49 8.01
C ASN A 161 -0.05 -3.00 7.80
N PHE A 162 1.01 -2.64 7.08
CA PHE A 162 1.25 -1.23 6.73
C PHE A 162 0.13 -0.64 5.86
N LYS A 163 -0.62 -1.48 5.14
CA LYS A 163 -1.80 -1.06 4.37
C LYS A 163 -2.92 -0.47 5.25
N TRP A 164 -2.96 -0.76 6.55
CA TRP A 164 -3.86 -0.08 7.47
C TRP A 164 -3.67 1.44 7.44
N ALA A 165 -2.44 1.93 7.23
CA ALA A 165 -2.17 3.36 7.12
C ALA A 165 -2.93 4.01 5.94
N LEU A 166 -3.15 3.29 4.83
CA LEU A 166 -3.97 3.80 3.73
C LEU A 166 -5.44 3.99 4.14
N SER A 167 -6.00 3.02 4.87
CA SER A 167 -7.38 3.12 5.35
C SER A 167 -7.52 4.20 6.42
N ILE A 168 -6.53 4.33 7.31
CA ILE A 168 -6.48 5.41 8.30
C ILE A 168 -6.42 6.77 7.60
N ASN A 169 -5.59 6.94 6.57
CA ASN A 169 -5.55 8.19 5.80
C ASN A 169 -6.91 8.53 5.20
N ASN A 170 -7.63 7.55 4.65
CA ASN A 170 -9.00 7.77 4.17
C ASN A 170 -9.94 8.20 5.30
N LEU A 171 -9.83 7.60 6.49
CA LEU A 171 -10.66 7.98 7.64
C LEU A 171 -10.30 9.36 8.19
N LEU A 172 -9.03 9.72 8.25
CA LEU A 172 -8.57 11.06 8.64
C LEU A 172 -9.03 12.14 7.65
N ASP A 173 -9.35 11.74 6.42
CA ASP A 173 -9.89 12.58 5.37
C ASP A 173 -11.42 12.44 5.26
N TYR A 174 -12.11 11.91 6.27
CA TYR A 174 -13.56 11.70 6.23
C TYR A 174 -14.32 12.95 5.79
N ASP A 175 -13.94 14.15 6.23
CA ASP A 175 -14.59 15.41 5.83
C ASP A 175 -13.83 16.19 4.74
N ARG A 176 -12.93 15.52 3.99
CA ARG A 176 -12.22 16.15 2.87
C ARG A 176 -13.24 16.67 1.82
N PRO A 177 -13.12 17.94 1.38
CA PRO A 177 -13.98 18.48 0.33
C PRO A 177 -13.96 17.63 -0.93
N VAL A 178 -15.11 17.41 -1.55
CA VAL A 178 -15.28 16.50 -2.70
C VAL A 178 -14.48 16.96 -3.92
N GLU A 179 -14.20 18.24 -4.06
CA GLU A 179 -13.36 18.82 -5.12
C GLU A 179 -11.89 18.37 -4.98
N LYS A 180 -11.46 18.06 -3.75
CA LYS A 180 -10.11 17.56 -3.44
C LYS A 180 -10.05 16.02 -3.40
N ILE A 181 -11.13 15.32 -3.70
CA ILE A 181 -11.14 13.86 -3.81
C ILE A 181 -10.80 13.48 -5.25
N SER A 182 -9.65 12.82 -5.43
CA SER A 182 -9.30 12.23 -6.74
C SER A 182 -10.23 11.06 -7.05
N LEU A 183 -11.04 11.21 -8.10
CA LEU A 183 -11.92 10.16 -8.61
C LEU A 183 -11.11 8.95 -9.12
N SER A 184 -10.01 9.21 -9.83
CA SER A 184 -9.18 8.17 -10.44
C SER A 184 -8.49 7.30 -9.38
N MET A 185 -7.92 7.95 -8.36
CA MET A 185 -7.22 7.28 -7.27
C MET A 185 -8.18 6.48 -6.39
N ASN A 186 -9.31 7.07 -5.98
CA ASN A 186 -10.27 6.35 -5.13
C ASN A 186 -10.94 5.18 -5.86
N SER A 187 -11.17 5.31 -7.17
CA SER A 187 -11.62 4.18 -8.01
C SER A 187 -10.59 3.04 -8.01
N ALA A 188 -9.31 3.37 -8.24
CA ALA A 188 -8.24 2.39 -8.25
C ALA A 188 -8.04 1.72 -6.88
N LEU A 189 -8.06 2.48 -5.78
CA LEU A 189 -7.97 1.94 -4.42
C LEU A 189 -9.15 1.01 -4.08
N THR A 190 -10.37 1.41 -4.45
CA THR A 190 -11.58 0.62 -4.18
C THR A 190 -11.53 -0.73 -4.93
N LEU A 191 -11.25 -0.67 -6.23
CA LEU A 191 -11.27 -1.85 -7.10
C LEU A 191 -10.13 -2.81 -6.80
N THR A 192 -8.92 -2.28 -6.55
CA THR A 192 -7.78 -3.10 -6.11
C THR A 192 -8.07 -3.74 -4.76
N GLY A 193 -8.67 -3.01 -3.80
CA GLY A 193 -9.13 -3.57 -2.54
C GLY A 193 -10.00 -4.82 -2.74
N CYS A 194 -11.07 -4.71 -3.54
CA CYS A 194 -11.96 -5.84 -3.85
C CYS A 194 -11.21 -7.05 -4.42
N ILE A 195 -10.36 -6.84 -5.42
CA ILE A 195 -9.63 -7.93 -6.08
C ILE A 195 -8.65 -8.61 -5.12
N PHE A 196 -7.96 -7.83 -4.30
CA PHE A 196 -6.96 -8.37 -3.37
C PHE A 196 -7.57 -9.11 -2.17
N MET A 197 -8.85 -8.90 -1.85
CA MET A 197 -9.57 -9.73 -0.88
C MET A 197 -9.62 -11.21 -1.32
N ARG A 198 -9.82 -11.51 -2.61
CA ARG A 198 -9.72 -12.90 -3.09
C ARG A 198 -8.26 -13.35 -3.19
N TRP A 199 -7.40 -12.46 -3.67
CA TRP A 199 -5.99 -12.74 -3.89
C TRP A 199 -5.26 -13.17 -2.61
N SER A 200 -5.65 -12.64 -1.45
CA SER A 200 -5.06 -13.00 -0.15
C SER A 200 -5.17 -14.48 0.24
N PHE A 201 -6.11 -15.21 -0.37
CA PHE A 201 -6.33 -16.64 -0.11
C PHE A 201 -5.72 -17.58 -1.17
N VAL A 202 -5.25 -17.04 -2.31
CA VAL A 202 -4.65 -17.87 -3.37
C VAL A 202 -3.12 -17.84 -3.33
N ILE A 203 -2.55 -16.88 -2.62
CA ILE A 203 -1.11 -16.79 -2.39
C ILE A 203 -0.63 -17.76 -1.32
N THR A 204 0.65 -18.10 -1.38
CA THR A 204 1.35 -18.85 -0.35
C THR A 204 2.44 -17.97 0.29
N PRO A 205 2.44 -17.79 1.63
CA PRO A 205 1.41 -18.25 2.57
C PRO A 205 0.08 -17.51 2.39
N VAL A 206 -1.04 -18.18 2.70
CA VAL A 206 -2.36 -17.55 2.81
C VAL A 206 -2.30 -16.45 3.87
N ASN A 207 -2.92 -15.31 3.58
CA ASN A 207 -2.73 -14.10 4.38
C ASN A 207 -4.04 -13.42 4.79
N TYR A 208 -4.54 -13.76 5.98
CA TYR A 208 -5.77 -13.15 6.52
C TYR A 208 -5.64 -11.66 6.82
N SER A 209 -4.46 -11.19 7.26
CA SER A 209 -4.23 -9.74 7.45
C SER A 209 -4.44 -9.00 6.13
N LEU A 210 -3.89 -9.54 5.02
CA LEU A 210 -4.07 -9.00 3.68
C LEU A 210 -5.55 -8.94 3.28
N PHE A 211 -6.38 -9.91 3.65
CA PHE A 211 -7.83 -9.83 3.42
C PHE A 211 -8.45 -8.62 4.13
N PHE A 212 -8.25 -8.50 5.45
CA PHE A 212 -8.89 -7.46 6.25
C PHE A 212 -8.44 -6.04 5.88
N VAL A 213 -7.15 -5.84 5.59
CA VAL A 213 -6.67 -4.52 5.17
C VAL A 213 -7.23 -4.10 3.81
N ASN A 214 -7.51 -5.06 2.92
CA ASN A 214 -8.14 -4.76 1.64
C ASN A 214 -9.64 -4.52 1.78
N LEU A 215 -10.31 -5.22 2.71
CA LEU A 215 -11.68 -4.92 3.09
C LEU A 215 -11.81 -3.49 3.63
N ALA A 216 -10.94 -3.10 4.56
CA ALA A 216 -10.91 -1.75 5.10
C ALA A 216 -10.56 -0.71 4.04
N LEU A 217 -9.59 -0.99 3.16
CA LEU A 217 -9.23 -0.05 2.10
C LEU A 217 -10.38 0.14 1.12
N SER A 218 -11.01 -0.95 0.68
CA SER A 218 -12.13 -0.91 -0.26
C SER A 218 -13.32 -0.13 0.32
N GLY A 219 -13.68 -0.38 1.58
CA GLY A 219 -14.73 0.38 2.25
C GLY A 219 -14.40 1.86 2.41
N SER A 220 -13.20 2.17 2.91
CA SER A 220 -12.78 3.55 3.18
C SER A 220 -12.60 4.40 1.90
N SER A 221 -12.01 3.84 0.84
CA SER A 221 -11.91 4.52 -0.47
C SER A 221 -13.24 4.52 -1.23
N GLY A 222 -14.05 3.47 -1.07
CA GLY A 222 -15.39 3.39 -1.65
C GLY A 222 -16.32 4.48 -1.12
N TYR A 223 -16.19 4.84 0.16
CA TYR A 223 -16.92 5.99 0.74
C TYR A 223 -16.56 7.31 0.05
N HIS A 224 -15.26 7.60 -0.12
CA HIS A 224 -14.80 8.80 -0.84
C HIS A 224 -15.24 8.79 -2.29
N LEU A 225 -15.14 7.64 -2.95
CA LEU A 225 -15.60 7.45 -4.32
C LEU A 225 -17.10 7.74 -4.45
N ALA A 226 -17.93 7.17 -3.57
CA ALA A 226 -19.38 7.34 -3.60
C ALA A 226 -19.78 8.82 -3.46
N ARG A 227 -19.18 9.54 -2.51
CA ARG A 227 -19.46 10.98 -2.32
C ARG A 227 -19.01 11.82 -3.50
N LYS A 228 -17.84 11.51 -4.07
CA LYS A 228 -17.33 12.19 -5.27
C LYS A 228 -18.25 11.97 -6.45
N VAL A 229 -18.68 10.73 -6.69
CA VAL A 229 -19.63 10.41 -7.78
C VAL A 229 -20.97 11.10 -7.59
N LYS A 230 -21.50 11.12 -6.35
CA LYS A 230 -22.74 11.82 -6.04
C LYS A 230 -22.65 13.31 -6.37
N ALA A 231 -21.61 13.98 -5.89
CA ALA A 231 -21.39 15.40 -6.14
C ALA A 231 -21.14 15.71 -7.64
N ASP A 232 -20.40 14.87 -8.35
CA ASP A 232 -20.00 15.14 -9.73
C ASP A 232 -21.03 14.74 -10.78
N TYR A 233 -21.96 13.84 -10.48
CA TYR A 233 -22.82 13.25 -11.51
C TYR A 233 -24.28 13.06 -11.10
N ILE A 234 -24.63 13.20 -9.81
CA ILE A 234 -26.01 12.98 -9.33
C ILE A 234 -26.64 14.28 -8.84
N ASP A 235 -25.94 15.04 -8.01
CA ASP A 235 -26.45 16.29 -7.42
C ASP A 235 -26.32 17.51 -8.36
N LYS A 236 -25.82 17.30 -9.58
CA LYS A 236 -25.65 18.35 -10.58
C LYS A 236 -26.96 18.75 -11.25
#